data_AF-A0AAD4GBK6-F1
#
_entry.id   AF-A0AAD4GBK6-F1
#
_cell.length_a   1.000
_cell.length_b   1.000
_cell.length_c   1.000
_cell.angle_alpha   90.00
_cell.angle_beta   90.00
_cell.angle_gamma   90.00
#
_symmetry.space_group_name_H-M   'P 1'
#
loop_
_entity.id
_entity.type
_entity.pdbx_description
1 polymer ?
#
loop_
_entity_poly.entity_id
_entity_poly.type
_entity_poly.pdbx_seq_one_letter_code
_entity_poly.pdbx_strand_id
1 'polypeptide(L)'
;IDANFRLKQRAVSQDAVDPSLSKGWSYFMEEEPYKLYLHDPQKSTCTSHDAVNAADTKSAKGLTATSVGSICCARHEMKFPRGVGDLQKGECYTNIDYLFFSVLWNTTLKSFNVSYDITCQWTRHLWECMNTLLCYSRYLPSTICYTFPTPH
;
A
#
# COMPACT_ATOMS: atom_id res chain seq x y z
N ILE A 1 -8.28 3.31 -2.11
CA ILE A 1 -7.00 2.58 -2.27
C ILE A 1 -7.05 1.92 -3.62
N ASP A 2 -6.01 2.07 -4.42
CA ASP A 2 -5.99 1.57 -5.81
C ASP A 2 -4.64 0.92 -6.14
N ALA A 3 -4.67 -0.12 -6.96
CA ALA A 3 -3.50 -0.86 -7.40
C ALA A 3 -3.44 -0.93 -8.94
N ASN A 4 -2.36 -0.36 -9.51
CA ASN A 4 -2.11 -0.39 -10.95
C ASN A 4 -1.22 -1.59 -11.32
N PHE A 5 -1.85 -2.65 -11.84
CA PHE A 5 -1.17 -3.87 -12.30
C PHE A 5 -0.57 -3.81 -13.70
N ARG A 6 -0.66 -2.65 -14.37
CA ARG A 6 -0.03 -2.42 -15.69
C ARG A 6 1.37 -1.83 -15.55
N LEU A 7 1.64 -1.12 -14.44
CA LEU A 7 2.94 -0.54 -14.15
C LEU A 7 3.84 -1.59 -13.51
N LYS A 8 4.90 -1.99 -14.22
CA LYS A 8 5.82 -3.05 -13.81
C LYS A 8 7.24 -2.54 -13.84
N GLN A 9 8.04 -2.95 -12.86
CA GLN A 9 9.46 -2.63 -12.78
C GLN A 9 10.28 -3.89 -13.04
N ARG A 10 11.15 -3.83 -14.04
CA ARG A 10 12.09 -4.93 -14.33
C ARG A 10 13.17 -5.00 -13.28
N ALA A 11 13.68 -6.20 -13.04
CA ALA A 11 14.85 -6.39 -12.22
C ALA A 11 16.05 -5.69 -12.85
N VAL A 12 16.72 -4.84 -12.05
CA VAL A 12 17.97 -4.19 -12.39
C VAL A 12 19.11 -4.92 -11.68
N SER A 13 20.34 -4.76 -12.17
CA SER A 13 21.49 -5.44 -11.57
C SER A 13 21.80 -4.92 -10.17
N GLN A 14 21.79 -3.59 -9.98
CA GLN A 14 22.04 -2.91 -8.71
C GLN A 14 21.43 -1.51 -8.71
N ASP A 15 20.82 -1.10 -7.60
CA ASP A 15 20.23 0.25 -7.42
C ASP A 15 21.28 1.37 -7.54
N ALA A 16 22.57 1.09 -7.28
CA ALA A 16 23.65 2.06 -7.46
C ALA A 16 23.93 2.38 -8.93
N VAL A 17 23.63 1.44 -9.83
CA VAL A 17 23.86 1.57 -11.28
C VAL A 17 22.61 2.14 -11.96
N ASP A 18 21.42 1.86 -11.41
CA ASP A 18 20.14 2.38 -11.88
C ASP A 18 19.32 2.93 -10.70
N PRO A 19 19.67 4.13 -10.19
CA PRO A 19 19.00 4.70 -9.02
C PRO A 19 17.62 5.23 -9.36
N SER A 20 16.70 5.10 -8.39
CA SER A 20 15.36 5.70 -8.51
C SER A 20 15.45 7.22 -8.71
N LEU A 21 14.77 7.71 -9.75
CA LEU A 21 14.69 9.14 -10.07
C LEU A 21 14.00 9.96 -8.97
N SER A 22 13.09 9.34 -8.23
CA SER A 22 12.23 10.00 -7.25
C SER A 22 12.22 9.26 -5.92
N LYS A 23 13.41 8.89 -5.42
CA LYS A 23 13.60 8.18 -4.14
C LYS A 23 12.99 8.97 -2.97
N GLY A 24 11.74 8.65 -2.61
CA GLY A 24 10.98 9.32 -1.55
C GLY A 24 10.44 10.71 -1.90
N TRP A 25 10.40 11.10 -3.18
CA TRP A 25 9.95 12.43 -3.60
C TRP A 25 8.50 12.42 -4.09
N SER A 26 7.86 13.60 -4.05
CA SER A 26 6.47 13.79 -4.50
C SER A 26 5.51 12.86 -3.73
N TYR A 27 4.78 12.00 -4.45
CA TYR A 27 3.85 11.03 -3.87
C TYR A 27 4.49 9.66 -3.59
N PHE A 28 5.73 9.43 -4.01
CA PHE A 28 6.43 8.17 -3.75
C PHE A 28 7.00 8.12 -2.34
N MET A 29 6.94 6.94 -1.73
CA MET A 29 7.58 6.66 -0.45
C MET A 29 9.08 6.42 -0.57
N GLU A 30 9.80 6.50 0.54
CA GLU A 30 11.19 6.06 0.62
C GLU A 30 11.26 4.54 0.57
N GLU A 31 12.09 4.03 -0.34
CA GLU A 31 12.13 2.61 -0.70
C GLU A 31 12.82 1.73 0.35
N GLU A 32 13.89 2.21 0.99
CA GLU A 32 14.63 1.46 2.01
C GLU A 32 13.80 1.10 3.25
N PRO A 33 13.16 2.07 3.96
CA PRO A 33 12.34 1.75 5.13
C PRO A 33 11.09 0.96 4.74
N TYR A 34 10.62 1.11 3.49
CA TYR A 34 9.51 0.33 2.98
C TYR A 34 9.88 -1.14 2.79
N LYS A 35 10.94 -1.43 2.02
CA LYS A 35 11.42 -2.79 1.77
C LYS A 35 11.78 -3.53 3.06
N LEU A 36 12.33 -2.84 4.06
CA LEU A 36 12.64 -3.41 5.36
C LEU A 36 11.36 -3.90 6.09
N TYR A 37 10.25 -3.18 5.97
CA TYR A 37 8.98 -3.56 6.58
C TYR A 37 8.32 -4.77 5.89
N LEU A 38 8.52 -4.93 4.58
CA LEU A 38 7.89 -5.98 3.78
C LEU A 38 8.43 -7.40 4.01
N HIS A 39 9.37 -7.59 4.94
CA HIS A 39 10.04 -8.87 5.18
C HIS A 39 9.12 -10.03 5.62
N ASP A 40 7.87 -9.76 6.04
CA ASP A 40 6.88 -10.79 6.38
C ASP A 40 5.51 -10.52 5.71
N PRO A 41 5.32 -10.99 4.46
CA PRO A 41 4.10 -10.70 3.69
C PRO A 41 2.92 -11.56 4.15
N GLN A 42 1.90 -10.94 4.76
CA GLN A 42 0.60 -11.58 4.96
C GLN A 42 -0.21 -11.53 3.67
N LYS A 43 -0.56 -12.71 3.16
CA LYS A 43 -1.44 -12.83 2.00
C LYS A 43 -2.90 -12.79 2.41
N SER A 44 -3.72 -12.20 1.56
CA SER A 44 -5.18 -12.25 1.67
C SER A 44 -5.68 -13.68 1.49
N THR A 45 -6.53 -14.14 2.42
CA THR A 45 -7.17 -15.48 2.38
C THR A 45 -8.44 -15.52 1.52
N CYS A 46 -8.73 -14.45 0.76
CA CYS A 46 -9.96 -14.37 -0.03
C CYS A 46 -9.93 -15.24 -1.28
N THR A 47 -10.74 -16.29 -1.31
CA THR A 47 -10.94 -17.13 -2.49
C THR A 47 -11.92 -16.55 -3.51
N SER A 48 -12.73 -15.52 -3.17
CA SER A 48 -13.83 -15.05 -4.03
C SER A 48 -13.61 -13.69 -4.73
N HIS A 49 -12.38 -13.16 -4.77
CA HIS A 49 -12.12 -11.88 -5.42
C HIS A 49 -11.17 -12.02 -6.60
N ASP A 50 -11.69 -11.72 -7.80
CA ASP A 50 -10.96 -11.80 -9.06
C ASP A 50 -9.73 -10.88 -9.08
N ALA A 51 -9.76 -9.74 -8.39
CA ALA A 51 -8.65 -8.78 -8.33
C ALA A 51 -7.37 -9.40 -7.73
N VAL A 52 -7.51 -10.07 -6.58
CA VAL A 52 -6.40 -10.75 -5.89
C VAL A 52 -5.91 -11.95 -6.71
N ASN A 53 -6.85 -12.80 -7.16
CA ASN A 53 -6.54 -14.02 -7.91
C ASN A 53 -5.88 -13.72 -9.28
N ALA A 54 -6.30 -12.65 -9.96
CA ALA A 54 -5.73 -12.22 -11.25
C ALA A 54 -4.35 -11.56 -11.10
N ALA A 55 -4.04 -10.97 -9.94
CA ALA A 55 -2.72 -10.42 -9.66
C ALA A 55 -1.70 -11.53 -9.35
N ASP A 56 -2.10 -12.54 -8.56
CA ASP A 56 -1.22 -13.64 -8.12
C ASP A 56 -0.84 -14.63 -9.24
N THR A 57 -1.63 -14.69 -10.32
CA THR A 57 -1.38 -15.58 -11.47
C THR A 57 -0.35 -15.03 -12.48
N LYS A 58 0.01 -13.75 -12.39
CA LYS A 58 0.99 -13.13 -13.29
C LYS A 58 2.41 -13.47 -12.86
N SER A 59 3.21 -13.97 -13.80
CA SER A 59 4.63 -14.27 -13.55
C SER A 59 5.39 -13.01 -13.09
N ALA A 60 5.98 -13.09 -11.90
CA ALA A 60 6.89 -12.08 -11.34
C ALA A 60 8.35 -12.28 -11.79
N LYS A 61 8.63 -13.29 -12.64
CA LYS A 61 10.00 -13.63 -13.04
C LYS A 61 10.67 -12.46 -13.77
N GLY A 62 11.82 -12.02 -13.26
CA GLY A 62 12.58 -10.91 -13.83
C GLY A 62 12.01 -9.52 -13.53
N LEU A 63 11.08 -9.41 -12.57
CA LEU A 63 10.52 -8.14 -12.09
C LEU A 63 10.94 -7.90 -10.64
N THR A 64 11.28 -6.65 -10.32
CA THR A 64 11.41 -6.18 -8.93
C THR A 64 10.03 -5.83 -8.35
N ALA A 65 9.14 -5.30 -9.20
CA ALA A 65 7.77 -4.97 -8.84
C ALA A 65 6.80 -5.39 -9.95
N THR A 66 5.70 -6.03 -9.56
CA THR A 66 4.64 -6.49 -10.48
C THR A 66 3.54 -5.47 -10.70
N SER A 67 3.42 -4.49 -9.80
CA SER A 67 2.36 -3.49 -9.76
C SER A 67 2.77 -2.31 -8.89
N VAL A 68 1.96 -1.25 -8.87
CA VAL A 68 2.14 -0.09 -7.98
C VAL A 68 0.84 0.15 -7.22
N GLY A 69 0.93 0.31 -5.90
CA GLY A 69 -0.18 0.64 -5.02
C GLY A 69 -0.22 2.15 -4.74
N SER A 70 -1.41 2.70 -4.58
CA SER A 70 -1.59 4.12 -4.25
C SER A 70 -2.74 4.40 -3.30
N ILE A 71 -2.51 5.35 -2.40
CA ILE A 71 -3.53 6.03 -1.61
C ILE A 71 -3.83 7.35 -2.30
N CYS A 72 -5.06 7.49 -2.78
CA CYS A 72 -5.51 8.64 -3.56
C CYS A 72 -6.81 9.23 -3.01
N CYS A 73 -7.01 10.52 -3.24
CA CYS A 73 -8.27 11.18 -2.98
C CYS A 73 -9.30 10.74 -4.01
N ALA A 74 -10.37 10.05 -3.58
CA ALA A 74 -11.42 9.59 -4.49
C ALA A 74 -12.13 10.72 -5.26
N ARG A 75 -12.14 11.94 -4.73
CA ARG A 75 -12.80 13.10 -5.36
C ARG A 75 -11.98 13.73 -6.47
N HIS A 76 -10.66 13.77 -6.32
CA HIS A 76 -9.77 14.55 -7.20
C HIS A 76 -8.69 13.69 -7.87
N GLU A 77 -8.66 12.38 -7.57
CA GLU A 77 -7.66 11.41 -8.05
C GLU A 77 -6.20 11.79 -7.76
N MET A 78 -6.01 12.69 -6.79
CA MET A 78 -4.71 13.17 -6.33
C MET A 78 -4.06 12.15 -5.41
N LYS A 79 -2.78 11.88 -5.64
CA LYS A 79 -1.99 10.91 -4.88
C LYS A 79 -1.48 11.62 -3.62
N PHE A 80 -1.64 11.00 -2.47
CA PHE A 80 -1.13 11.57 -1.23
C PHE A 80 0.41 11.52 -1.20
N PRO A 81 1.06 12.48 -0.53
CA PRO A 81 2.49 12.40 -0.24
C PRO A 81 2.83 11.08 0.45
N ARG A 82 3.88 10.39 -0.03
CA ARG A 82 4.31 9.08 0.47
C ARG A 82 3.22 7.99 0.42
N GLY A 83 2.20 8.20 -0.42
CA GLY A 83 1.06 7.29 -0.59
C GLY A 83 1.21 6.34 -1.75
N VAL A 84 2.34 6.33 -2.47
CA VAL A 84 2.59 5.47 -3.63
C VAL A 84 3.83 4.63 -3.42
N GLY A 85 3.73 3.34 -3.73
CA GLY A 85 4.81 2.39 -3.57
C GLY A 85 4.68 1.16 -4.45
N ASP A 86 5.82 0.53 -4.70
CA ASP A 86 5.92 -0.67 -5.51
C ASP A 86 5.36 -1.90 -4.78
N LEU A 87 4.64 -2.72 -5.53
CA LEU A 87 4.10 -3.98 -5.08
C LEU A 87 4.95 -5.11 -5.69
N GLN A 88 5.72 -5.79 -4.85
CA GLN A 88 6.75 -6.75 -5.27
C GLN A 88 6.12 -8.00 -5.88
N LYS A 89 4.97 -8.41 -5.34
CA LYS A 89 4.23 -9.58 -5.82
C LYS A 89 2.73 -9.42 -5.59
N GLY A 90 2.07 -8.83 -6.57
CA GLY A 90 0.66 -8.53 -6.52
C GLY A 90 0.31 -7.59 -5.37
N GLU A 91 -0.99 -7.42 -5.13
CA GLU A 91 -1.47 -6.68 -3.98
C GLU A 91 -1.36 -7.53 -2.71
N CYS A 92 -0.68 -7.00 -1.70
CA CYS A 92 -0.47 -7.65 -0.40
C CYS A 92 -0.83 -6.67 0.73
N TYR A 93 -1.46 -7.17 1.80
CA TYR A 93 -1.91 -6.33 2.91
C TYR A 93 -0.76 -5.56 3.53
N THR A 94 0.41 -6.19 3.73
CA THR A 94 1.59 -5.53 4.28
C THR A 94 2.00 -4.29 3.45
N ASN A 95 1.93 -4.37 2.12
CA ASN A 95 2.21 -3.22 1.25
C ASN A 95 1.17 -2.11 1.44
N ILE A 96 -0.12 -2.46 1.43
CA ILE A 96 -1.21 -1.50 1.53
C ILE A 96 -1.27 -0.85 2.91
N ASP A 97 -1.04 -1.61 3.97
CA ASP A 97 -0.97 -1.13 5.36
C ASP A 97 0.09 -0.04 5.49
N TYR A 98 1.32 -0.32 5.04
CA TYR A 98 2.39 0.65 5.12
C TYR A 98 2.06 1.92 4.34
N LEU A 99 1.51 1.81 3.12
CA LEU A 99 1.10 2.96 2.33
C LEU A 99 0.03 3.79 3.04
N PHE A 100 -0.99 3.12 3.57
CA PHE A 100 -2.10 3.77 4.27
C PHE A 100 -1.62 4.51 5.52
N PHE A 101 -0.84 3.85 6.38
CA PHE A 101 -0.32 4.47 7.60
C PHE A 101 0.70 5.59 7.30
N SER A 102 1.51 5.44 6.24
CA SER A 102 2.42 6.50 5.76
C SER A 102 1.69 7.80 5.43
N VAL A 103 0.51 7.68 4.79
CA VAL A 103 -0.35 8.84 4.50
C VAL A 103 -0.96 9.41 5.77
N LEU A 104 -1.45 8.55 6.67
CA LEU A 104 -2.03 8.98 7.95
C LEU A 104 -1.04 9.75 8.83
N TRP A 105 0.25 9.45 8.75
CA TRP A 105 1.28 10.19 9.47
C TRP A 105 1.56 11.57 8.89
N ASN A 106 1.44 11.73 7.57
CA ASN A 106 1.78 12.97 6.88
C ASN A 106 0.56 13.87 6.61
N THR A 107 -0.60 13.55 7.17
CA THR A 107 -1.85 14.28 6.94
C THR A 107 -2.35 14.96 8.21
N THR A 108 -3.04 16.09 8.03
CA THR A 108 -3.71 16.82 9.11
C THR A 108 -5.21 16.53 9.15
N LEU A 109 -5.71 15.65 8.27
CA LEU A 109 -7.12 15.29 8.19
C LEU A 109 -7.53 14.45 9.41
N LYS A 110 -8.73 14.72 9.92
CA LYS A 110 -9.31 14.01 11.09
C LYS A 110 -10.36 12.98 10.70
N SER A 111 -10.72 12.90 9.42
CA SER A 111 -11.78 12.01 8.96
C SER A 111 -11.40 11.39 7.63
N PHE A 112 -11.45 10.06 7.56
CA PHE A 112 -11.14 9.27 6.38
C PHE A 112 -12.30 8.38 6.03
N ASN A 113 -12.80 8.53 4.80
CA ASN A 113 -13.68 7.55 4.18
C ASN A 113 -12.82 6.72 3.20
N VAL A 114 -12.59 5.45 3.54
CA VAL A 114 -11.61 4.60 2.88
C VAL A 114 -12.33 3.53 2.07
N SER A 115 -12.31 3.68 0.75
CA SER A 115 -12.76 2.65 -0.19
C SER A 115 -11.59 1.77 -0.64
N TYR A 116 -11.85 0.46 -0.70
CA TYR A 116 -10.89 -0.54 -1.16
C TYR A 116 -11.63 -1.83 -1.60
N ASP A 117 -11.21 -2.46 -2.69
CA ASP A 117 -11.93 -3.61 -3.29
C ASP A 117 -12.03 -4.83 -2.36
N ILE A 118 -11.15 -4.92 -1.35
CA ILE A 118 -11.17 -5.96 -0.32
C ILE A 118 -11.25 -5.38 1.10
N THR A 119 -11.93 -4.22 1.25
CA THR A 119 -12.11 -3.51 2.54
C THR A 119 -12.63 -4.43 3.65
N CYS A 120 -13.58 -5.32 3.34
CA CYS A 120 -14.21 -6.19 4.34
C CYS A 120 -13.23 -7.15 5.03
N GLN A 121 -12.17 -7.57 4.34
CA GLN A 121 -11.15 -8.44 4.91
C GLN A 121 -9.99 -7.65 5.49
N TRP A 122 -9.55 -6.62 4.77
CA TRP A 122 -8.43 -5.79 5.16
C TRP A 122 -8.65 -5.13 6.51
N THR A 123 -9.85 -4.59 6.75
CA THR A 123 -10.19 -3.93 8.02
C THR A 123 -10.16 -4.84 9.25
N ARG A 124 -10.24 -6.17 9.08
CA ARG A 124 -10.21 -7.13 10.21
C ARG A 124 -8.84 -7.19 10.90
N HIS A 125 -7.75 -7.06 10.13
CA HIS A 125 -6.38 -7.16 10.64
C HIS A 125 -5.66 -5.80 10.68
N LEU A 126 -6.28 -4.76 10.11
CA LEU A 126 -5.71 -3.41 10.00
C LEU A 126 -5.16 -2.87 11.33
N TRP A 127 -5.91 -3.03 12.42
CA TRP A 127 -5.52 -2.51 13.73
C TRP A 127 -4.39 -3.31 14.39
N GLU A 128 -4.30 -4.61 14.11
CA GLU A 128 -3.20 -5.44 14.57
C GLU A 128 -1.90 -5.06 13.85
N CYS A 129 -1.97 -4.84 12.53
CA CYS A 129 -0.87 -4.32 11.72
C CYS A 129 -0.43 -2.92 12.16
N MET A 130 -1.35 -2.05 12.61
CA MET A 130 -0.99 -0.73 13.14
C MET A 130 -0.05 -0.82 14.34
N ASN A 131 -0.24 -1.82 15.22
CA ASN A 131 0.57 -1.97 16.42
C ASN A 131 2.01 -2.42 16.12
N THR A 132 2.24 -3.12 15.01
CA THR A 132 3.59 -3.52 14.58
C THR A 132 4.36 -2.35 13.98
N LEU A 133 3.66 -1.35 13.44
CA LEU A 133 4.19 -0.07 12.98
C LEU A 133 4.41 0.89 14.16
N LEU A 134 5.25 0.49 15.13
CA LEU A 134 5.49 1.17 16.41
C LEU A 134 5.80 2.67 16.31
N CYS A 135 6.35 3.15 15.19
CA CYS A 135 6.58 4.59 14.95
C CYS A 135 5.31 5.39 14.61
N TYR A 136 4.23 4.76 14.15
CA TYR A 136 2.94 5.38 13.82
C TYR A 136 1.95 5.43 14.99
N SER A 137 2.26 4.73 16.08
CA SER A 137 1.42 4.61 17.29
C SER A 137 1.05 5.94 17.97
N ARG A 138 1.70 7.06 17.63
CA ARG A 138 1.39 8.39 18.19
C ARG A 138 0.04 8.94 17.72
N TYR A 139 -0.52 8.43 16.64
CA TYR A 139 -1.84 8.80 16.11
C TYR A 139 -2.92 7.75 16.42
N LEU A 140 -2.94 7.30 17.68
CA LEU A 140 -4.00 6.44 18.21
C LEU A 140 -5.40 6.91 17.74
N PRO A 141 -6.32 5.97 17.48
CA PRO A 141 -7.65 6.21 16.89
C PRO A 141 -8.60 7.11 17.70
N SER A 142 -8.18 7.72 18.81
CA SER A 142 -9.03 8.59 19.63
C SER A 142 -9.35 9.94 18.98
N THR A 143 -8.62 10.37 17.93
CA THR A 143 -8.84 11.68 17.28
C THR A 143 -9.19 11.60 15.79
N ILE A 144 -9.04 10.43 15.15
CA ILE A 144 -9.30 10.25 13.71
C ILE A 144 -10.49 9.30 13.53
N CYS A 145 -11.50 9.76 12.80
CA CYS A 145 -12.67 8.96 12.47
C CYS A 145 -12.44 8.24 11.12
N TYR A 146 -12.61 6.93 11.13
CA TYR A 146 -12.52 6.09 9.93
C TYR A 146 -13.89 5.56 9.56
N THR A 147 -14.24 5.64 8.28
CA THR A 147 -15.44 5.03 7.72
C THR A 147 -15.02 4.14 6.57
N PHE A 148 -15.40 2.87 6.65
CA PHE A 148 -15.10 1.84 5.66
C PHE A 148 -16.41 1.43 4.98
N PRO A 149 -16.83 2.08 3.89
CA PRO A 149 -18.02 1.68 3.18
C PRO A 149 -17.82 0.27 2.60
N THR A 150 -18.64 -0.68 3.05
CA THR A 150 -18.76 -1.98 2.40
C THR A 150 -19.78 -1.87 1.27
N PRO A 151 -19.44 -2.26 0.03
CA PRO A 151 -20.44 -2.35 -1.02
C PRO A 151 -21.52 -3.36 -0.61
N HIS A 152 -22.78 -2.94 -0.70
CA HIS A 152 -23.96 -3.80 -0.52
C HIS A 152 -24.18 -4.68 -1.75
#